data_AF-A0A935TW05-F1
#
_entry.id   AF-A0A935TW05-F1
#
_cell.length_a   1.000
_cell.length_b   1.000
_cell.length_c   1.000
_cell.angle_alpha   90.00
_cell.angle_beta   90.00
_cell.angle_gamma   90.00
#
_symmetry.space_group_name_H-M   'P 1'
#
loop_
_entity.id
_entity.type
_entity.pdbx_description
1 polymer ?
#
loop_
_entity_poly.entity_id
_entity_poly.type
_entity_poly.pdbx_seq_one_letter_code
_entity_poly.pdbx_strand_id
1 'polypeptide(L)'
;MPVAPVASASPAAAAAVLGAGPDPVPAEQRAIIELFTTELAGVSFPDVDGAILRRQLEELQSQHQEVEKARAALEAAAEGLERRTAELQQLTSRGLAYARIYADAHAEQGGLLAKLARIESREPADASAGVVAPRRGRKRAPRPELPFEREPHEGLMGEAAPAMPESVHPLRVAEAAR
;
A
#
# COMPACT_ATOMS: atom_id res chain seq x y z
N MET A 1 62.86 -0.47 -12.67
CA MET A 1 61.46 -0.86 -12.92
C MET A 1 60.69 -0.75 -11.60
N PRO A 2 60.06 0.38 -11.27
CA PRO A 2 59.22 0.50 -10.08
C PRO A 2 57.80 0.01 -10.39
N VAL A 3 57.36 -1.01 -9.66
CA VAL A 3 55.95 -1.45 -9.62
C VAL A 3 55.17 -0.56 -8.66
N ALA A 4 54.06 -0.01 -9.14
CA ALA A 4 53.16 0.87 -8.41
C ALA A 4 52.43 0.14 -7.27
N PRO A 5 52.08 0.84 -6.18
CA PRO A 5 51.18 0.29 -5.16
C PRO A 5 49.73 0.31 -5.68
N VAL A 6 49.12 -0.88 -5.74
CA VAL A 6 47.68 -1.04 -5.97
C VAL A 6 46.95 -0.54 -4.73
N ALA A 7 46.21 0.54 -4.88
CA ALA A 7 45.37 1.11 -3.84
C ALA A 7 44.31 0.08 -3.41
N SER A 8 44.35 -0.33 -2.15
CA SER A 8 43.26 -1.03 -1.48
C SER A 8 42.05 -0.11 -1.39
N ALA A 9 41.15 -0.20 -2.35
CA ALA A 9 39.82 0.38 -2.25
C ALA A 9 39.05 -0.38 -1.15
N SER A 10 38.77 0.32 -0.05
CA SER A 10 37.99 -0.15 1.08
C SER A 10 36.57 -0.53 0.64
N PRO A 11 36.03 -1.73 0.98
CA PRO A 11 34.70 -2.17 0.55
C PRO A 11 33.54 -1.46 1.28
N ALA A 12 33.82 -0.54 2.21
CA ALA A 12 32.79 0.14 3.01
C ALA A 12 32.03 1.26 2.25
N ALA A 13 32.57 1.77 1.15
CA ALA A 13 31.92 2.85 0.38
C ALA A 13 30.88 2.36 -0.65
N ALA A 14 30.90 1.08 -1.01
CA ALA A 14 29.98 0.52 -2.01
C ALA A 14 28.60 0.14 -1.43
N ALA A 15 28.48 -0.03 -0.11
CA ALA A 15 27.22 -0.44 0.54
C ALA A 15 26.23 0.71 0.76
N ALA A 16 26.65 1.97 0.65
CA ALA A 16 25.77 3.13 0.88
C ALA A 16 24.85 3.46 -0.31
N VAL A 17 25.10 2.89 -1.50
CA VAL A 17 24.37 3.25 -2.73
C VAL A 17 23.15 2.33 -2.98
N LEU A 18 23.00 1.23 -2.23
CA LEU A 18 21.90 0.26 -2.42
C LEU A 18 20.74 0.40 -1.43
N GLY A 19 20.71 1.47 -0.63
CA GLY A 19 19.64 1.73 0.35
C GLY A 19 18.92 3.07 0.19
N ALA A 20 19.33 3.91 -0.76
CA ALA A 20 18.58 5.11 -1.08
C ALA A 20 17.41 4.70 -1.99
N GLY A 21 16.27 4.38 -1.38
CA GLY A 21 15.00 4.39 -2.10
C GLY A 21 14.85 5.69 -2.91
N PRO A 22 13.99 5.70 -3.95
CA PRO A 22 13.81 6.88 -4.78
C PRO A 22 13.54 8.06 -3.88
N ASP A 23 14.46 9.04 -3.95
CA ASP A 23 14.42 10.17 -3.06
C ASP A 23 13.04 10.83 -3.16
N PRO A 24 12.31 10.99 -2.05
CA PRO A 24 10.91 11.39 -2.12
C PRO A 24 10.75 12.84 -2.62
N VAL A 25 11.85 13.59 -2.74
CA VAL A 25 11.86 14.98 -3.20
C VAL A 25 12.59 15.08 -4.54
N PRO A 26 11.88 15.49 -5.62
CA PRO A 26 12.46 15.79 -6.92
C PRO A 26 13.66 16.74 -6.84
N ALA A 27 14.67 16.50 -7.69
CA ALA A 27 15.91 17.28 -7.70
C ALA A 27 15.69 18.78 -7.92
N GLU A 28 14.69 19.14 -8.74
CA GLU A 28 14.30 20.54 -9.01
C GLU A 28 13.83 21.24 -7.72
N GLN A 29 13.05 20.56 -6.89
CA GLN A 29 12.54 21.12 -5.64
C GLN A 29 13.67 21.31 -4.62
N ARG A 30 14.64 20.38 -4.58
CA ARG A 30 15.83 20.52 -3.74
C ARG A 30 16.68 21.71 -4.12
N ALA A 31 16.90 21.93 -5.42
CA ALA A 31 17.64 23.09 -5.91
C ALA A 31 16.96 24.41 -5.50
N ILE A 32 15.63 24.47 -5.54
CA ILE A 32 14.87 25.63 -5.06
C ILE A 32 15.05 25.80 -3.54
N ILE A 33 14.93 24.73 -2.76
CA ILE A 33 15.12 24.80 -1.29
C ILE A 33 16.55 25.26 -0.96
N GLU A 34 17.56 24.76 -1.67
CA GLU A 34 18.95 25.17 -1.51
C GLU A 34 19.10 26.67 -1.79
N LEU A 35 18.58 27.16 -2.92
CA LEU A 35 18.59 28.57 -3.30
C LEU A 35 17.94 29.47 -2.24
N PHE A 36 16.77 29.06 -1.73
CA PHE A 36 16.06 29.79 -0.67
C PHE A 36 16.81 29.82 0.66
N THR A 37 17.72 28.88 0.87
CA THR A 37 18.43 28.75 2.14
C THR A 37 19.88 29.22 2.09
N THR A 38 20.42 29.50 0.91
CA THR A 38 21.77 30.03 0.69
C THR A 38 21.71 31.45 0.14
N GLU A 39 21.33 31.61 -1.13
CA GLU A 39 21.40 32.87 -1.87
C GLU A 39 20.30 33.86 -1.46
N LEU A 40 19.10 33.36 -1.15
CA LEU A 40 17.96 34.18 -0.73
C LEU A 40 17.75 34.19 0.79
N ALA A 41 18.71 33.72 1.58
CA ALA A 41 18.59 33.64 3.04
C ALA A 41 18.35 35.01 3.73
N GLY A 42 18.65 36.12 3.04
CA GLY A 42 18.39 37.48 3.52
C GLY A 42 17.05 38.08 3.09
N VAL A 43 16.26 37.38 2.28
CA VAL A 43 14.98 37.85 1.72
C VAL A 43 13.85 37.01 2.30
N SER A 44 13.03 37.61 3.15
CA SER A 44 11.84 36.95 3.70
C SER A 44 10.63 37.26 2.81
N PHE A 45 10.04 36.22 2.23
CA PHE A 45 8.73 36.32 1.61
C PHE A 45 7.65 35.91 2.63
N PRO A 46 6.44 36.48 2.58
CA PRO A 46 5.42 36.28 3.61
C PRO A 46 5.03 34.82 3.86
N ASP A 47 5.01 33.99 2.80
CA ASP A 47 4.52 32.61 2.85
C ASP A 47 5.60 31.57 2.52
N VAL A 48 6.78 32.00 2.05
CA VAL A 48 7.85 31.11 1.57
C VAL A 48 9.18 31.63 2.07
N ASP A 49 9.72 30.94 3.08
CA ASP A 49 11.05 31.19 3.62
C ASP A 49 11.84 29.88 3.67
N GLY A 50 13.17 29.96 3.62
CA GLY A 50 14.07 28.82 3.69
C GLY A 50 13.85 27.97 4.95
N ALA A 51 13.46 28.58 6.08
CA ALA A 51 13.11 27.85 7.30
C ALA A 51 11.85 26.98 7.13
N ILE A 52 10.80 27.52 6.49
CA ILE A 52 9.55 26.79 6.22
C ILE A 52 9.83 25.63 5.26
N LEU A 53 10.57 25.90 4.18
CA LEU A 53 10.93 24.90 3.18
C LEU A 53 11.78 23.76 3.74
N ARG A 54 12.76 24.06 4.60
CA ARG A 54 13.54 23.03 5.30
C ARG A 54 12.69 22.17 6.23
N ARG A 55 11.79 22.81 7.00
CA ARG A 55 10.88 22.08 7.87
C ARG A 55 9.97 21.13 7.08
N GLN A 56 9.41 21.59 5.96
CA GLN A 56 8.59 20.74 5.08
C GLN A 56 9.41 19.58 4.49
N LEU A 57 10.67 19.83 4.13
CA LEU A 57 11.59 18.79 3.67
C LEU A 57 11.83 17.72 4.74
N GLU A 58 12.09 18.13 5.97
CA GLU A 58 12.30 17.23 7.12
C GLU A 58 11.04 16.43 7.44
N GLU A 59 9.87 17.08 7.46
CA GLU A 59 8.57 16.42 7.68
C GLU A 59 8.29 15.36 6.59
N LEU A 60 8.53 15.69 5.32
CA LEU A 60 8.36 14.77 4.19
C LEU A 60 9.33 13.58 4.27
N GLN A 61 10.60 13.83 4.62
CA GLN A 61 11.57 12.76 4.82
C GLN A 61 11.18 11.84 5.98
N SER A 62 10.67 12.38 7.09
CA SER A 62 10.16 11.60 8.21
C SER A 62 8.98 10.70 7.79
N GLN A 63 8.00 11.28 7.09
CA GLN A 63 6.85 10.52 6.59
C GLN A 63 7.26 9.43 5.60
N HIS A 64 8.23 9.72 4.72
CA HIS A 64 8.76 8.73 3.79
C HIS A 64 9.40 7.54 4.54
N GLN A 65 10.19 7.81 5.57
CA GLN A 65 10.78 6.75 6.40
C GLN A 65 9.72 5.91 7.12
N GLU A 66 8.62 6.53 7.59
CA GLU A 66 7.50 5.80 8.18
C GLU A 66 6.81 4.88 7.16
N VAL A 67 6.61 5.35 5.93
CA VAL A 67 6.06 4.54 4.84
C VAL A 67 6.97 3.37 4.51
N GLU A 68 8.28 3.58 4.41
CA GLU A 68 9.25 2.51 4.15
C GLU A 68 9.25 1.46 5.28
N LYS A 69 9.19 1.89 6.56
CA LYS A 69 9.03 0.98 7.69
C LYS A 69 7.73 0.17 7.61
N ALA A 70 6.62 0.82 7.26
CA ALA A 70 5.34 0.15 7.14
C ALA A 70 5.33 -0.86 5.97
N ARG A 71 5.97 -0.54 4.85
CA ARG A 71 6.13 -1.45 3.71
C ARG A 71 6.96 -2.67 4.08
N ALA A 72 8.09 -2.48 4.77
CA ALA A 72 8.92 -3.58 5.25
C ALA A 72 8.14 -4.49 6.23
N ALA A 73 7.32 -3.91 7.12
CA ALA A 73 6.47 -4.69 8.02
C ALA A 73 5.38 -5.48 7.27
N LEU A 74 4.79 -4.89 6.22
CA LEU A 74 3.81 -5.56 5.37
C LEU A 74 4.43 -6.74 4.62
N GLU A 75 5.62 -6.56 4.04
CA GLU A 75 6.35 -7.61 3.33
C GLU A 75 6.67 -8.78 4.27
N ALA A 76 7.22 -8.49 5.46
CA ALA A 76 7.48 -9.52 6.47
C ALA A 76 6.21 -10.26 6.93
N ALA A 77 5.08 -9.54 7.07
CA ALA A 77 3.80 -10.15 7.41
C ALA A 77 3.26 -11.03 6.27
N ALA A 78 3.43 -10.61 5.01
CA ALA A 78 3.03 -11.38 3.84
C ALA A 78 3.83 -12.69 3.73
N GLU A 79 5.16 -12.64 3.89
CA GLU A 79 6.01 -13.83 3.94
C GLU A 79 5.62 -14.77 5.11
N GLY A 80 5.24 -14.20 6.26
CA GLY A 80 4.72 -14.96 7.39
C GLY A 80 3.42 -15.70 7.04
N LEU A 81 2.49 -15.01 6.37
CA LEU A 81 1.21 -15.58 5.93
C LEU A 81 1.41 -16.69 4.89
N GLU A 82 2.28 -16.49 3.91
CA GLU A 82 2.58 -17.50 2.89
C GLU A 82 3.16 -18.77 3.53
N ARG A 83 4.13 -18.63 4.43
CA ARG A 83 4.71 -19.76 5.18
C ARG A 83 3.65 -20.53 5.96
N ARG A 84 2.81 -19.83 6.72
CA ARG A 84 1.72 -20.47 7.51
C ARG A 84 0.69 -21.14 6.62
N THR A 85 0.40 -20.57 5.46
CA THR A 85 -0.52 -21.15 4.49
C THR A 85 0.06 -22.44 3.91
N ALA A 86 1.35 -22.45 3.55
CA ALA A 86 2.03 -23.65 3.07
C ALA A 86 2.10 -24.74 4.14
N GLU A 87 2.41 -24.41 5.40
CA GLU A 87 2.37 -25.35 6.52
C GLU A 87 0.98 -25.96 6.69
N LEU A 88 -0.07 -25.14 6.64
CA LEU A 88 -1.45 -25.59 6.75
C LEU A 88 -1.82 -26.53 5.59
N GLN A 89 -1.45 -26.20 4.36
CA GLN A 89 -1.69 -27.04 3.18
C GLN A 89 -1.01 -28.41 3.30
N GLN A 90 0.24 -28.45 3.80
CA GLN A 90 0.93 -29.72 4.02
C GLN A 90 0.24 -30.56 5.09
N LEU A 91 -0.19 -29.94 6.20
CA LEU A 91 -0.90 -30.63 7.27
C LEU A 91 -2.27 -31.16 6.82
N THR A 92 -3.03 -30.37 6.07
CA THR A 92 -4.33 -30.80 5.55
C THR A 92 -4.19 -31.90 4.51
N SER A 93 -3.19 -31.82 3.62
CA SER A 93 -2.88 -32.89 2.66
C SER A 93 -2.54 -34.21 3.37
N ARG A 94 -1.69 -34.17 4.40
CA ARG A 94 -1.39 -35.36 5.23
C ARG A 94 -2.61 -35.87 5.97
N GLY A 95 -3.42 -34.97 6.54
CA GLY A 95 -4.66 -35.31 7.22
C GLY A 95 -5.67 -36.01 6.30
N LEU A 96 -5.82 -35.54 5.06
CA LEU A 96 -6.65 -36.20 4.05
C LEU A 96 -6.11 -37.58 3.69
N ALA A 97 -4.79 -37.74 3.53
CA ALA A 97 -4.18 -39.04 3.29
C ALA A 97 -4.47 -40.03 4.43
N TYR A 98 -4.35 -39.61 5.68
CA TYR A 98 -4.69 -40.44 6.84
C TYR A 98 -6.19 -40.76 6.91
N ALA A 99 -7.05 -39.79 6.61
CA ALA A 99 -8.49 -40.00 6.57
C ALA A 99 -8.89 -41.04 5.51
N ARG A 100 -8.21 -41.06 4.35
CA ARG A 100 -8.40 -42.08 3.31
C ARG A 100 -8.02 -43.48 3.81
N ILE A 101 -6.82 -43.65 4.36
CA ILE A 101 -6.36 -44.95 4.90
C ILE A 101 -7.32 -45.45 5.98
N TYR A 102 -7.77 -44.55 6.86
CA TYR A 102 -8.76 -44.89 7.88
C TYR A 102 -10.08 -45.33 7.26
N ALA A 103 -10.60 -44.58 6.28
CA ALA A 103 -11.85 -44.90 5.62
C ALA A 103 -11.81 -46.21 4.82
N ASP A 104 -10.66 -46.53 4.19
CA ASP A 104 -10.44 -47.80 3.49
C ASP A 104 -10.49 -49.00 4.45
N ALA A 105 -9.89 -48.86 5.64
CA ALA A 105 -9.95 -49.87 6.69
C ALA A 105 -11.34 -50.01 7.35
N HIS A 106 -12.23 -49.03 7.14
CA HIS A 106 -13.58 -48.98 7.70
C HIS A 106 -14.63 -48.83 6.57
N ALA A 107 -14.55 -49.70 5.56
CA ALA A 107 -15.35 -49.64 4.34
C ALA A 107 -16.88 -49.66 4.56
N GLU A 108 -17.34 -50.13 5.71
CA GLU A 108 -18.74 -50.02 6.19
C GLU A 108 -19.22 -48.54 6.26
N GLN A 109 -18.29 -47.59 6.38
CA GLN A 109 -18.53 -46.16 6.48
C GLN A 109 -18.44 -45.44 5.11
N GLY A 110 -19.13 -45.96 4.08
CA GLY A 110 -19.09 -45.40 2.72
C GLY A 110 -19.44 -43.89 2.63
N GLY A 111 -20.16 -43.35 3.61
CA GLY A 111 -20.42 -41.91 3.73
C GLY A 111 -19.19 -41.05 4.02
N LEU A 112 -18.10 -41.62 4.57
CA LEU A 112 -16.84 -40.93 4.84
C LEU A 112 -16.02 -40.74 3.56
N LEU A 113 -15.87 -41.80 2.75
CA LEU A 113 -15.17 -41.74 1.46
C LEU A 113 -15.82 -40.74 0.50
N ALA A 114 -17.16 -40.75 0.42
CA ALA A 114 -17.89 -39.80 -0.41
C ALA A 114 -17.69 -38.33 0.03
N LYS A 115 -17.48 -38.07 1.33
CA LYS A 115 -17.18 -36.73 1.85
C LYS A 115 -15.75 -36.30 1.48
N LEU A 116 -14.76 -37.19 1.62
CA LEU A 116 -13.38 -36.92 1.25
C LEU A 116 -13.24 -36.60 -0.25
N ALA A 117 -13.89 -37.40 -1.10
CA ALA A 117 -13.89 -37.16 -2.55
C ALA A 117 -14.48 -35.79 -2.94
N ARG A 118 -15.51 -35.31 -2.22
CA ARG A 118 -16.08 -33.96 -2.44
C ARG A 118 -15.15 -32.83 -2.03
N ILE A 119 -14.34 -33.02 -0.99
CA ILE A 119 -13.38 -32.01 -0.51
C ILE A 119 -12.27 -31.83 -1.55
N GLU A 120 -11.79 -32.93 -2.12
CA GLU A 120 -10.73 -32.95 -3.13
C GLU A 120 -11.23 -32.48 -4.50
N SER A 121 -12.46 -32.83 -4.88
CA SER A 121 -13.07 -32.33 -6.12
C SER A 121 -13.35 -30.81 -6.09
N ARG A 122 -13.32 -30.20 -4.91
CA ARG A 122 -13.46 -28.75 -4.71
C ARG A 122 -12.11 -28.03 -4.76
N GLU A 123 -11.00 -28.74 -4.94
CA GLU A 123 -9.69 -28.10 -5.07
C GLU A 123 -9.73 -27.13 -6.27
N PRO A 124 -9.46 -25.84 -6.04
CA PRO A 124 -9.73 -24.81 -7.03
C PRO A 124 -8.71 -24.89 -8.17
N ALA A 125 -9.24 -24.90 -9.40
CA ALA A 125 -8.49 -24.47 -10.58
C ALA A 125 -7.86 -23.09 -10.30
N ASP A 126 -6.60 -22.95 -10.72
CA ASP A 126 -5.84 -21.69 -10.80
C ASP A 126 -5.22 -21.10 -9.52
N ALA A 127 -4.09 -21.70 -9.11
CA ALA A 127 -2.98 -20.95 -8.51
C ALA A 127 -2.11 -20.22 -9.57
N SER A 128 -2.60 -20.03 -10.81
CA SER A 128 -1.87 -19.38 -11.91
C SER A 128 -2.69 -18.41 -12.78
N ALA A 129 -3.93 -18.03 -12.40
CA ALA A 129 -4.70 -17.03 -13.14
C ALA A 129 -4.44 -15.59 -12.63
N GLY A 130 -3.17 -15.23 -12.56
CA GLY A 130 -2.69 -13.85 -12.41
C GLY A 130 -2.47 -13.16 -13.75
N VAL A 131 -3.30 -13.40 -14.78
CA VAL A 131 -3.35 -12.59 -16.01
C VAL A 131 -4.79 -12.54 -16.52
N VAL A 132 -5.63 -11.68 -15.92
CA VAL A 132 -6.81 -11.21 -16.63
C VAL A 132 -6.34 -10.16 -17.63
N ALA A 133 -6.22 -10.60 -18.88
CA ALA A 133 -6.02 -9.76 -20.05
C ALA A 133 -7.01 -8.56 -20.07
N PRO A 134 -6.61 -7.42 -20.67
CA PRO A 134 -7.40 -6.19 -20.61
C PRO A 134 -8.77 -6.37 -21.27
N ARG A 135 -9.82 -6.07 -20.51
CA ARG A 135 -11.19 -5.93 -21.03
C ARG A 135 -11.25 -4.77 -22.04
N ARG A 136 -10.95 -5.09 -23.31
CA ARG A 136 -11.42 -4.35 -24.48
C ARG A 136 -12.95 -4.29 -24.42
N GLY A 137 -13.51 -3.08 -24.48
CA GLY A 137 -14.94 -2.92 -24.74
C GLY A 137 -15.70 -1.96 -23.82
N ARG A 138 -15.14 -0.82 -23.41
CA ARG A 138 -15.98 0.35 -23.09
C ARG A 138 -16.24 1.12 -24.38
N LYS A 139 -17.40 0.89 -25.00
CA LYS A 139 -17.96 1.85 -25.96
C LYS A 139 -18.19 3.14 -25.18
N ARG A 140 -17.35 4.14 -25.42
CA ARG A 140 -17.51 5.49 -24.88
C ARG A 140 -18.84 6.03 -25.42
N ALA A 141 -19.80 6.32 -24.54
CA ALA A 141 -20.96 7.11 -24.90
C ALA A 141 -20.47 8.51 -25.34
N PRO A 142 -21.07 9.11 -26.39
CA PRO A 142 -20.65 10.42 -26.87
C PRO A 142 -20.91 11.48 -25.79
N ARG A 143 -19.88 12.27 -25.52
CA ARG A 143 -19.88 13.43 -24.64
C ARG A 143 -20.83 14.48 -25.26
N PRO A 144 -21.95 14.87 -24.61
CA PRO A 144 -22.74 15.99 -25.10
C PRO A 144 -21.91 17.26 -24.92
N GLU A 145 -21.48 17.84 -26.04
CA GLU A 145 -21.01 19.22 -26.08
C GLU A 145 -22.21 20.10 -25.71
N LEU A 146 -22.09 20.88 -24.63
CA LEU A 146 -22.99 21.99 -24.39
C LEU A 146 -22.25 23.25 -24.84
N PRO A 147 -22.54 23.75 -26.06
CA PRO A 147 -22.03 25.02 -26.52
C PRO A 147 -22.76 26.11 -25.73
N PHE A 148 -21.99 27.06 -25.23
CA PHE A 148 -22.46 28.32 -24.68
C PHE A 148 -23.65 28.89 -25.47
N GLU A 149 -24.85 28.84 -24.88
CA GLU A 149 -25.88 29.83 -25.15
C GLU A 149 -26.16 30.60 -23.85
N ARG A 150 -25.94 31.90 -23.98
CA ARG A 150 -26.12 32.99 -23.04
C ARG A 150 -27.48 32.95 -22.32
N GLU A 151 -27.44 33.15 -21.01
CA GLU A 151 -28.15 34.13 -20.15
C GLU A 151 -29.47 34.79 -20.61
N PRO A 152 -30.20 35.51 -19.73
CA PRO A 152 -30.54 35.35 -18.30
C PRO A 152 -32.08 35.46 -18.11
N HIS A 153 -32.55 35.76 -16.88
CA HIS A 153 -33.92 36.12 -16.42
C HIS A 153 -34.50 35.11 -15.43
N GLU A 154 -34.40 35.44 -14.14
CA GLU A 154 -35.41 36.17 -13.35
C GLU A 154 -36.40 35.21 -12.72
N GLY A 155 -36.41 35.18 -11.39
CA GLY A 155 -37.66 34.97 -10.68
C GLY A 155 -37.57 34.18 -9.41
N LEU A 156 -37.68 34.92 -8.31
CA LEU A 156 -38.43 34.56 -7.10
C LEU A 156 -37.86 33.42 -6.24
N MET A 157 -37.21 33.75 -5.13
CA MET A 157 -37.82 33.99 -3.80
C MET A 157 -37.73 32.74 -2.91
N GLY A 158 -37.42 32.96 -1.63
CA GLY A 158 -37.51 31.95 -0.57
C GLY A 158 -36.14 31.56 -0.01
N GLU A 159 -35.45 32.43 0.72
CA GLU A 159 -35.67 32.71 2.15
C GLU A 159 -34.72 31.90 3.07
N ALA A 160 -33.96 32.67 3.84
CA ALA A 160 -33.42 32.41 5.17
C ALA A 160 -32.79 31.03 5.46
N ALA A 161 -31.46 30.91 5.47
CA ALA A 161 -30.59 31.19 6.65
C ALA A 161 -30.32 29.94 7.52
N PRO A 162 -29.20 29.91 8.27
CA PRO A 162 -28.36 28.72 8.48
C PRO A 162 -28.48 28.11 9.89
N ALA A 163 -28.07 26.84 10.05
CA ALA A 163 -27.62 26.30 11.35
C ALA A 163 -26.83 24.97 11.18
N MET A 164 -25.50 25.05 11.29
CA MET A 164 -24.69 24.05 12.02
C MET A 164 -24.83 24.39 13.53
N PRO A 165 -24.51 23.54 14.54
CA PRO A 165 -23.50 22.47 14.52
C PRO A 165 -23.80 21.24 15.42
N GLU A 166 -22.79 20.36 15.51
CA GLU A 166 -22.38 19.53 16.67
C GLU A 166 -23.31 18.44 17.25
N SER A 167 -22.75 17.22 17.31
CA SER A 167 -22.72 16.29 18.47
C SER A 167 -22.01 15.01 18.00
N VAL A 168 -20.69 14.85 18.13
CA VAL A 168 -19.95 14.40 19.32
C VAL A 168 -20.69 13.32 20.12
N HIS A 169 -20.34 12.06 19.89
CA HIS A 169 -20.41 11.03 20.94
C HIS A 169 -19.14 10.16 20.90
N PRO A 170 -18.23 10.30 21.87
CA PRO A 170 -17.16 9.35 22.12
C PRO A 170 -17.56 8.31 23.20
N LEU A 171 -16.87 7.17 23.14
CA LEU A 171 -16.45 6.29 24.25
C LEU A 171 -17.52 5.70 25.18
N ARG A 172 -17.66 4.36 25.14
CA ARG A 172 -17.56 3.51 26.35
C ARG A 172 -16.92 2.15 26.02
N VAL A 173 -15.60 2.11 26.21
CA VAL A 173 -14.87 0.91 26.63
C VAL A 173 -14.74 0.98 28.16
N ALA A 174 -14.58 -0.20 28.77
CA ALA A 174 -14.21 -0.50 30.16
C ALA A 174 -15.39 -0.64 31.14
N GLU A 175 -15.41 -1.56 32.10
CA GLU A 175 -14.62 -2.75 32.48
C GLU A 175 -15.24 -3.23 33.82
N ALA A 176 -14.88 -4.44 34.24
CA ALA A 176 -14.73 -4.85 35.63
C ALA A 176 -15.97 -5.33 36.44
N ALA A 177 -15.90 -6.65 36.68
CA ALA A 177 -15.90 -7.28 38.01
C ALA A 177 -17.17 -7.15 38.88
N ARG A 178 -17.83 -8.30 39.04
CA ARG A 178 -18.29 -8.82 40.34
C ARG A 178 -18.50 -10.32 40.26
#